data_AF-E8KER8-F1
#
_entry.id   AF-E8KER8-F1
#
_cell.length_a   1.000
_cell.length_b   1.000
_cell.length_c   1.000
_cell.angle_alpha   90.00
_cell.angle_beta   90.00
_cell.angle_gamma   90.00
#
_symmetry.space_group_name_H-M   'P 1'
#
loop_
_entity.id
_entity.type
_entity.pdbx_description
1 polymer ?
#
loop_
_entity_poly.entity_id
_entity_poly.type
_entity_poly.pdbx_seq_one_letter_code
_entity_poly.pdbx_strand_id
1 'polypeptide(L)'
;MSLGVNQMMQSILFHMIKRALTLLMLALLVLLLTSCASKPVAQVYPSIPAALLAHLDKTGFNGNTYGDVSKYAVIPKRERDVCLNRIDKIREWQKEDLNK
;
A
#
# COMPACT_ATOMS: atom_id res chain seq x y z
N MET A 1 -16.82 -65.67 -16.64
CA MET A 1 -15.45 -65.08 -16.68
C MET A 1 -15.41 -63.61 -17.11
N SER A 2 -16.53 -62.95 -17.45
CA SER A 2 -16.56 -61.53 -17.87
C SER A 2 -16.82 -60.52 -16.74
N LEU A 3 -17.32 -60.94 -15.57
CA LEU A 3 -17.64 -60.03 -14.46
C LEU A 3 -16.39 -59.54 -13.68
N GLY A 4 -15.38 -60.40 -13.51
CA GLY A 4 -14.16 -60.07 -12.77
C GLY A 4 -13.20 -59.11 -13.50
N VAL A 5 -13.20 -59.13 -14.84
CA VAL A 5 -12.35 -58.24 -15.66
C VAL A 5 -12.85 -56.79 -15.59
N ASN A 6 -14.17 -56.60 -15.60
CA ASN A 6 -14.79 -55.28 -15.47
C ASN A 6 -14.51 -54.65 -14.09
N GLN A 7 -14.52 -55.43 -13.02
CA GLN A 7 -14.25 -54.93 -11.67
C GLN A 7 -12.76 -54.58 -11.46
N MET A 8 -11.85 -55.34 -12.06
CA MET A 8 -10.40 -55.04 -12.04
C MET A 8 -10.07 -53.77 -12.84
N MET A 9 -10.69 -53.60 -14.01
CA MET A 9 -10.51 -52.40 -14.85
C MET A 9 -11.04 -51.13 -14.17
N GLN A 10 -12.16 -51.21 -13.45
CA GLN A 10 -12.71 -50.10 -12.66
C GLN A 10 -11.77 -49.67 -11.52
N SER A 11 -11.15 -50.63 -10.83
CA SER A 11 -10.17 -50.35 -9.77
C SER A 11 -8.92 -49.65 -10.30
N ILE A 12 -8.38 -50.11 -11.43
CA ILE A 12 -7.22 -49.49 -12.09
C ILE A 12 -7.58 -48.07 -12.56
N LEU A 13 -8.73 -47.89 -13.19
CA LEU A 13 -9.20 -46.58 -13.64
C LEU A 13 -9.33 -45.59 -12.47
N PHE A 14 -9.88 -46.03 -11.34
CA PHE A 14 -10.00 -45.22 -10.14
C PHE A 14 -8.65 -44.80 -9.55
N HIS A 15 -7.67 -45.72 -9.52
CA HIS A 15 -6.31 -45.41 -9.10
C HIS A 15 -5.63 -44.39 -10.02
N MET A 16 -5.82 -44.51 -11.34
CA MET A 16 -5.26 -43.58 -12.32
C MET A 16 -5.88 -42.18 -12.21
N ILE A 17 -7.20 -42.10 -12.02
CA ILE A 17 -7.91 -40.82 -11.81
C ILE A 17 -7.46 -40.15 -10.52
N LYS A 18 -7.34 -40.90 -9.41
CA LYS A 18 -6.82 -40.37 -8.15
C LYS A 18 -5.41 -39.81 -8.30
N ARG A 19 -4.53 -40.54 -9.00
CA ARG A 19 -3.16 -40.09 -9.25
C ARG A 19 -3.12 -38.82 -10.10
N ALA A 20 -3.91 -38.77 -11.17
CA ALA A 20 -4.02 -37.56 -12.00
C ALA A 20 -4.51 -36.35 -11.20
N LEU A 21 -5.52 -36.54 -10.33
CA LEU A 21 -6.03 -35.47 -9.47
C LEU A 21 -4.97 -34.98 -8.48
N THR A 22 -4.21 -35.89 -7.86
CA THR A 22 -3.12 -35.49 -6.95
C THR A 22 -2.02 -34.70 -7.64
N LEU A 23 -1.65 -35.08 -8.88
CA LEU A 23 -0.64 -34.37 -9.66
C LEU A 23 -1.13 -32.98 -10.10
N LEU A 24 -2.40 -32.87 -10.50
CA LEU A 24 -3.01 -31.58 -10.84
C LEU A 24 -3.04 -30.63 -9.65
N MET A 25 -3.44 -31.13 -8.47
CA MET A 25 -3.46 -30.34 -7.24
C MET A 25 -2.06 -29.87 -6.84
N LEU A 26 -1.05 -30.74 -6.97
CA LEU A 26 0.34 -30.39 -6.68
C LEU A 26 0.87 -29.33 -7.66
N ALA A 27 0.57 -29.46 -8.96
CA ALA A 27 0.97 -28.48 -9.97
C ALA A 27 0.34 -27.10 -9.73
N LEU A 28 -0.95 -27.07 -9.37
CA LEU A 28 -1.65 -25.83 -9.04
C LEU A 28 -1.07 -25.16 -7.78
N LEU A 29 -0.74 -25.96 -6.75
CA LEU A 29 -0.12 -25.46 -5.53
C LEU A 29 1.26 -24.84 -5.82
N VAL A 30 2.08 -25.48 -6.65
CA VAL A 30 3.37 -24.94 -7.07
C VAL A 30 3.18 -23.63 -7.85
N LEU A 31 2.21 -23.56 -8.76
CA LEU A 31 1.92 -22.36 -9.55
C LEU A 31 1.48 -21.17 -8.67
N LEU A 32 0.72 -21.43 -7.60
CA LEU A 32 0.29 -20.39 -6.65
C LEU A 32 1.45 -19.87 -5.78
N LEU A 33 2.40 -20.73 -5.42
CA LEU A 33 3.52 -20.38 -4.55
C LEU A 33 4.61 -19.54 -5.25
N THR A 34 4.74 -19.61 -6.57
CA THR A 34 5.75 -18.81 -7.31
C THR A 34 5.48 -17.30 -7.27
N SER A 35 4.22 -16.87 -7.07
CA SER A 35 3.86 -15.45 -6.94
C SER A 35 4.37 -14.80 -5.64
N CYS A 36 4.61 -15.60 -4.59
CA CYS A 36 5.09 -15.10 -3.29
C CYS A 36 6.62 -14.97 -3.21
N ALA A 37 7.37 -15.39 -4.24
CA ALA A 37 8.83 -15.27 -4.29
C ALA A 37 9.34 -13.91 -4.80
N SER A 38 8.43 -12.96 -5.03
CA SER A 38 8.76 -11.59 -5.39
C SER A 38 9.51 -10.92 -4.24
N LYS A 39 10.82 -10.69 -4.40
CA LYS A 39 11.61 -9.91 -3.44
C LYS A 39 10.90 -8.57 -3.22
N PRO A 40 10.64 -8.14 -1.97
CA PRO A 40 10.06 -6.82 -1.75
C PRO A 40 11.02 -5.79 -2.34
N VAL A 41 10.56 -5.06 -3.36
CA VAL A 41 11.22 -3.84 -3.78
C VAL A 41 11.12 -2.92 -2.57
N ALA A 42 12.24 -2.74 -1.87
CA ALA A 42 12.32 -1.77 -0.79
C ALA A 42 12.04 -0.40 -1.42
N GLN A 43 10.81 0.08 -1.28
CA GLN A 43 10.48 1.44 -1.67
C GLN A 43 11.21 2.35 -0.70
N VAL A 44 12.31 2.93 -1.18
CA VAL A 44 13.04 3.98 -0.47
C VAL A 44 12.14 5.20 -0.53
N TYR A 45 11.34 5.39 0.51
CA TYR A 45 10.62 6.64 0.68
C TYR A 45 11.63 7.72 1.03
N PRO A 46 11.61 8.88 0.35
CA PRO A 46 12.41 10.01 0.77
C PRO A 46 12.06 10.33 2.22
N SER A 47 13.08 10.45 3.08
CA SER A 47 12.88 10.84 4.48
C SER A 47 12.21 12.20 4.51
N ILE A 48 11.06 12.30 5.17
CA ILE A 48 10.34 13.56 5.33
C ILE A 48 11.29 14.55 6.03
N PRO A 49 11.57 15.73 5.44
CA PRO A 49 12.42 16.73 6.08
C PRO A 49 11.96 17.02 7.51
N ALA A 50 12.89 17.03 8.46
CA ALA A 50 12.58 17.27 9.88
C ALA A 50 11.83 18.59 10.10
N ALA A 51 12.03 19.59 9.23
CA ALA A 51 11.29 20.85 9.25
C ALA A 51 9.76 20.70 9.05
N LEU A 52 9.29 19.61 8.43
CA LEU A 52 7.88 19.27 8.28
C LEU A 52 7.33 18.45 9.46
N LEU A 53 8.21 17.86 10.26
CA LEU A 53 7.87 17.06 11.45
C LEU A 53 8.11 17.84 12.77
N ALA A 54 8.77 18.99 12.69
CA ALA A 54 9.01 19.85 13.84
C ALA A 54 7.67 20.29 14.45
N HIS A 55 7.61 20.31 15.77
CA HIS A 55 6.47 20.87 16.50
C HIS A 55 6.26 22.32 16.06
N LEU A 56 5.12 22.64 15.44
CA LEU A 56 4.74 24.02 15.18
C LEU A 56 4.13 24.59 16.45
N ASP A 57 4.73 25.64 16.99
CA ASP A 57 4.15 26.40 18.10
C ASP A 57 2.80 26.96 17.68
N LYS A 58 1.74 26.38 18.22
CA LYS A 58 0.39 26.85 17.96
C LYS A 58 0.13 28.08 18.82
N THR A 59 -0.28 29.16 18.18
CA THR A 59 -0.79 30.33 18.89
C THR A 59 -2.01 29.93 19.73
N GLY A 60 -1.96 30.15 21.04
CA GLY A 60 -3.07 29.84 21.95
C GLY A 60 -4.24 30.80 21.77
N PHE A 61 -5.47 30.34 22.04
CA PHE A 61 -6.65 31.18 22.07
C PHE A 61 -6.95 31.62 23.52
N ASN A 62 -6.89 32.93 23.77
CA ASN A 62 -7.16 33.53 25.09
C ASN A 62 -8.37 34.49 25.06
N GLY A 63 -9.27 34.33 24.09
CA GLY A 63 -10.43 35.21 23.91
C GLY A 63 -11.66 34.77 24.69
N ASN A 64 -12.53 35.72 25.02
CA ASN A 64 -13.77 35.46 25.76
C ASN A 64 -15.02 35.79 24.95
N THR A 65 -14.87 36.44 23.80
CA THR A 65 -15.99 36.88 22.95
C THR A 65 -15.91 36.27 21.56
N TYR A 66 -17.04 36.28 20.84
CA TYR A 66 -17.07 35.89 19.43
C TYR A 66 -16.15 36.76 18.56
N GLY A 67 -15.99 38.04 18.91
CA GLY A 67 -15.05 38.95 18.24
C GLY A 67 -13.59 38.57 18.43
N ASP A 68 -13.25 37.89 19.53
CA ASP A 68 -11.88 37.39 19.75
C ASP A 68 -11.62 36.14 18.91
N VAL A 69 -12.63 35.30 18.70
CA VAL A 69 -12.55 34.14 17.81
C VAL A 69 -12.26 34.57 16.37
N SER A 70 -12.93 35.62 15.88
CA SER A 70 -12.70 36.12 14.52
C SER A 70 -11.29 36.70 14.34
N LYS A 71 -10.78 37.44 15.34
CA LYS A 71 -9.38 37.92 15.35
C LYS A 71 -8.38 36.78 15.42
N TYR A 72 -8.62 35.81 16.31
CA TYR A 72 -7.77 34.64 16.43
C TYR A 72 -7.72 33.84 15.13
N ALA A 73 -8.84 33.67 14.43
CA ALA A 73 -8.91 32.91 13.17
C ALA A 73 -8.06 33.49 12.03
N VAL A 74 -7.66 34.76 12.08
CA VAL A 74 -6.74 35.36 11.09
C VAL A 74 -5.33 34.80 11.24
N ILE A 75 -4.91 34.50 12.47
CA ILE A 75 -3.55 34.05 12.79
C ILE A 75 -3.23 32.68 12.15
N PRO A 76 -3.97 31.58 12.41
CA PRO A 76 -3.68 30.29 11.82
C PRO A 76 -3.98 30.25 10.32
N LYS A 77 -4.81 31.16 9.79
CA LYS A 77 -4.94 31.33 8.33
C LYS A 77 -3.63 31.83 7.72
N ARG A 78 -3.04 32.88 8.29
CA ARG A 78 -1.75 33.42 7.84
C ARG A 78 -0.61 32.41 7.97
N GLU A 79 -0.55 31.71 9.09
CA GLU A 79 0.44 30.65 9.31
C GLU A 79 0.33 29.55 8.25
N ARG A 80 -0.89 29.11 7.95
CA ARG A 80 -1.16 28.13 6.90
C ARG A 80 -0.72 28.62 5.53
N ASP A 81 -1.02 29.87 5.17
CA ASP A 81 -0.64 30.45 3.87
C ASP A 81 0.89 30.49 3.70
N VAL A 82 1.63 30.84 4.76
CA VAL A 82 3.10 30.79 4.76
C VAL A 82 3.62 29.36 4.55
N CYS A 83 3.02 28.38 5.23
CA CYS A 83 3.39 26.96 5.06
C CYS A 83 3.11 26.48 3.63
N LEU A 84 1.93 26.79 3.07
CA LEU A 84 1.56 26.40 1.71
C LEU A 84 2.54 26.98 0.68
N ASN A 85 2.86 28.28 0.78
CA ASN A 85 3.82 28.93 -0.11
C ASN A 85 5.23 28.27 -0.08
N ARG A 86 5.67 27.74 1.07
CA ARG A 86 6.94 27.00 1.14
C ARG A 86 6.88 25.68 0.39
N ILE A 87 5.77 24.95 0.51
CA ILE A 87 5.58 23.69 -0.22
C ILE A 87 5.48 23.96 -1.72
N ASP A 88 4.80 25.02 -2.14
CA ASP A 88 4.68 25.37 -3.55
C ASP A 88 6.05 25.64 -4.19
N LYS A 89 6.94 26.37 -3.49
CA LYS A 89 8.33 26.55 -3.94
C LYS A 89 9.12 25.25 -4.06
N ILE A 90 8.90 24.29 -3.15
CA ILE A 90 9.55 22.97 -3.24
C ILE A 90 9.05 22.22 -4.48
N ARG A 91 7.75 22.28 -4.77
CA ARG A 91 7.15 21.65 -5.96
C ARG A 91 7.65 22.30 -7.25
N GLU A 92 7.80 23.61 -7.27
CA GLU A 92 8.39 24.36 -8.39
C GLU A 92 9.83 23.94 -8.61
N TRP A 93 10.67 23.94 -7.56
CA TRP A 93 12.06 23.47 -7.63
C TRP A 93 12.16 22.03 -8.14
N GLN A 94 11.31 21.10 -7.67
CA GLN A 94 11.30 19.72 -8.16
C GLN A 94 10.98 19.63 -9.65
N LYS A 95 10.05 20.46 -10.16
CA LYS A 95 9.75 20.51 -11.60
C LYS A 95 10.92 21.05 -12.40
N GLU A 96 11.63 22.05 -11.91
CA GLU A 96 12.84 22.59 -12.55
C GLU A 96 13.97 21.56 -12.59
N ASP A 97 14.20 20.83 -11.49
CA ASP A 97 15.23 19.79 -11.39
C ASP A 97 14.96 18.59 -12.32
N LEU A 98 13.69 18.17 -12.44
CA LEU A 98 13.29 17.07 -13.33
C LEU A 98 13.34 17.43 -14.83
N ASN A 99 13.32 18.72 -15.17
CA ASN A 99 13.40 19.21 -16.55
C ASN A 99 14.84 19.52 -16.99
N LYS A 100 15.83 19.21 -16.15
CA LYS A 100 17.26 19.46 -16.37
C LYS A 100 17.99 18.19 -16.77
#